data_AF-A0A2P8VZE8-F1
#
_entry.id   AF-A0A2P8VZE8-F1
#
_cell.length_a   1.000
_cell.length_b   1.000
_cell.length_c   1.000
_cell.angle_alpha   90.00
_cell.angle_beta   90.00
_cell.angle_gamma   90.00
#
_symmetry.space_group_name_H-M   'P 1'
#
loop_
_entity.id
_entity.type
_entity.pdbx_description
1 polymer ?
#
loop_
_entity_poly.entity_id
_entity_poly.type
_entity_poly.pdbx_seq_one_letter_code
_entity_poly.pdbx_strand_id
1 'polypeptide(L)'
;MPVRDYQADLLVRLTDSDYAAMYLKASLDETLKDGDWDAFLLALDNVVEARQTTLANITDDDVAGQPLQQTFGNPKTPTLESFVAVLSSVGLAIDVKPA
;
A
#
# COMPACT_ATOMS: atom_id res chain seq x y z
N MET A 1 -28.51 -11.10 3.72
CA MET A 1 -27.61 -9.97 4.07
C MET A 1 -26.93 -9.55 2.78
N PRO A 2 -26.82 -8.26 2.45
CA PRO A 2 -26.01 -7.85 1.30
C PRO A 2 -24.57 -8.27 1.59
N VAL A 3 -23.96 -8.98 0.65
CA VAL A 3 -22.54 -9.34 0.71
C VAL A 3 -21.80 -8.03 0.49
N ARG A 4 -21.26 -7.44 1.56
CA ARG A 4 -20.41 -6.26 1.42
C ARG A 4 -19.20 -6.64 0.59
N ASP A 5 -18.91 -5.85 -0.42
CA ASP A 5 -17.67 -5.98 -1.18
C ASP A 5 -16.52 -5.57 -0.25
N TYR A 6 -15.83 -6.57 0.27
CA TYR A 6 -14.76 -6.38 1.23
C TYR A 6 -13.62 -5.53 0.66
N GLN A 7 -13.31 -5.71 -0.64
CA GLN A 7 -12.24 -4.99 -1.31
C GLN A 7 -12.60 -3.50 -1.42
N ALA A 8 -13.81 -3.20 -1.87
CA ALA A 8 -14.27 -1.81 -1.98
C ALA A 8 -14.30 -1.09 -0.61
N ASP A 9 -14.81 -1.76 0.43
CA ASP A 9 -14.83 -1.22 1.80
C ASP A 9 -13.41 -1.01 2.36
N LEU A 10 -12.46 -1.88 2.02
CA LEU A 10 -11.05 -1.75 2.42
C LEU A 10 -10.41 -0.53 1.76
N LEU A 11 -10.55 -0.37 0.44
CA LEU A 11 -9.97 0.75 -0.29
C LEU A 11 -10.44 2.10 0.25
N VAL A 12 -11.74 2.24 0.60
CA VAL A 12 -12.28 3.46 1.22
C VAL A 12 -11.59 3.79 2.55
N ARG A 13 -11.27 2.78 3.36
CA ARG A 13 -10.58 3.00 4.65
C ARG A 13 -9.11 3.36 4.46
N LEU A 14 -8.46 2.83 3.43
CA LEU A 14 -7.04 3.09 3.14
C LEU A 14 -6.79 4.51 2.60
N THR A 15 -7.85 5.23 2.22
CA THR A 15 -7.79 6.68 1.98
C THR A 15 -7.41 7.47 3.24
N ASP A 16 -7.68 6.95 4.44
CA ASP A 16 -7.23 7.53 5.71
C ASP A 16 -5.76 7.19 6.00
N SER A 17 -4.94 8.22 6.28
CA SER A 17 -3.47 8.08 6.41
C SER A 17 -3.06 7.31 7.65
N ASP A 18 -3.77 7.48 8.76
CA ASP A 18 -3.51 6.74 9.99
C ASP A 18 -3.88 5.26 9.80
N TYR A 19 -5.03 4.97 9.20
CA TYR A 19 -5.45 3.60 8.91
C TYR A 19 -4.51 2.88 7.95
N ALA A 20 -4.07 3.54 6.87
CA ALA A 20 -3.10 2.98 5.93
C ALA A 20 -1.76 2.67 6.60
N ALA A 21 -1.26 3.57 7.46
CA ALA A 21 -0.04 3.34 8.22
C ALA A 21 -0.16 2.16 9.18
N MET A 22 -1.29 2.04 9.89
CA MET A 22 -1.57 0.89 10.76
C MET A 22 -1.66 -0.43 9.98
N TYR A 23 -2.31 -0.41 8.82
CA TYR A 23 -2.47 -1.57 7.95
C TYR A 23 -1.14 -2.08 7.40
N LEU A 24 -0.28 -1.18 6.89
CA LEU A 24 1.06 -1.54 6.43
C LEU A 24 1.96 -2.02 7.56
N LYS A 25 1.88 -1.38 8.73
CA LYS A 25 2.63 -1.83 9.91
C LYS A 25 2.25 -3.25 10.30
N ALA A 26 0.95 -3.55 10.41
CA ALA A 26 0.48 -4.88 10.77
C ALA A 26 0.95 -5.93 9.75
N SER A 27 0.84 -5.62 8.47
CA SER A 27 1.29 -6.50 7.39
C SER A 27 2.81 -6.76 7.45
N LEU A 28 3.61 -5.71 7.71
CA LEU A 28 5.06 -5.84 7.87
C LEU A 28 5.43 -6.67 9.11
N ASP A 29 4.77 -6.44 10.24
CA ASP A 29 5.00 -7.18 11.48
C ASP A 29 4.69 -8.68 11.32
N GLU A 30 3.72 -9.05 10.47
CA GLU A 30 3.42 -10.44 10.11
C GLU A 30 4.46 -11.02 9.16
N THR A 31 4.78 -10.32 8.07
CA THR A 31 5.84 -10.70 7.13
C THR A 31 7.19 -10.92 7.80
N LEU A 32 7.54 -10.13 8.81
CA LEU A 32 8.79 -10.33 9.57
C LEU A 32 8.77 -11.60 10.43
N LYS A 33 7.60 -12.15 10.76
CA LYS A 33 7.46 -13.40 11.53
C LYS A 33 7.43 -14.63 10.65
N ASP A 34 6.71 -14.59 9.53
CA ASP A 34 6.49 -15.75 8.65
C ASP A 34 7.35 -15.74 7.39
N GLY A 35 7.94 -14.61 7.01
CA GLY A 35 8.74 -14.41 5.81
C GLY A 35 7.92 -14.20 4.53
N ASP A 36 6.61 -14.01 4.62
CA ASP A 36 5.71 -13.83 3.48
C ASP A 36 5.72 -12.37 2.99
N TRP A 37 6.65 -12.07 2.09
CA TRP A 37 6.75 -10.76 1.47
C TRP A 37 5.65 -10.48 0.45
N ASP A 38 5.03 -11.51 -0.12
CA ASP A 38 3.94 -11.33 -1.08
C ASP A 38 2.71 -10.72 -0.39
N ALA A 39 2.43 -11.12 0.85
CA ALA A 39 1.38 -10.51 1.67
C ALA A 39 1.62 -9.01 1.94
N PHE A 40 2.85 -8.63 2.26
CA PHE A 40 3.21 -7.22 2.46
C PHE A 40 3.11 -6.40 1.17
N LEU A 41 3.58 -6.95 0.05
CA LEU A 41 3.50 -6.28 -1.24
C LEU A 41 2.06 -6.09 -1.69
N LEU A 42 1.17 -7.05 -1.42
CA LEU A 42 -0.26 -6.91 -1.65
C LEU A 42 -0.87 -5.80 -0.80
N ALA A 43 -0.50 -5.72 0.49
CA ALA A 43 -0.95 -4.64 1.36
C ALA A 43 -0.50 -3.25 0.86
N LEU A 44 0.74 -3.16 0.36
CA LEU A 44 1.27 -1.94 -0.26
C LEU A 44 0.50 -1.55 -1.52
N ASP A 45 0.20 -2.52 -2.38
CA ASP A 45 -0.58 -2.31 -3.60
C ASP A 45 -1.99 -1.77 -3.27
N ASN A 46 -2.68 -2.35 -2.29
CA ASN A 46 -3.99 -1.85 -1.82
C ASN A 46 -3.94 -0.39 -1.35
N VAL A 47 -2.89 0.00 -0.61
CA VAL A 47 -2.73 1.39 -0.14
C VAL A 47 -2.53 2.33 -1.32
N VAL A 48 -1.73 1.92 -2.29
CA VAL A 48 -1.43 2.74 -3.47
C VAL A 48 -2.67 2.87 -4.34
N GLU A 49 -3.41 1.80 -4.56
CA GLU A 49 -4.68 1.81 -5.29
C GLU A 49 -5.69 2.77 -4.63
N ALA A 50 -5.87 2.68 -3.31
CA ALA A 50 -6.78 3.57 -2.57
C ALA A 50 -6.41 5.05 -2.73
N ARG A 51 -5.11 5.36 -2.74
CA ARG A 51 -4.58 6.72 -2.82
C ARG A 51 -4.62 7.28 -4.23
N GLN A 52 -4.28 6.46 -5.23
CA GLN A 52 -4.40 6.82 -6.64
C GLN A 52 -5.86 7.03 -7.02
N THR A 53 -6.77 6.16 -6.58
CA THR A 53 -8.21 6.34 -6.80
C THR A 53 -8.70 7.64 -6.16
N THR A 54 -8.21 7.99 -4.97
CA THR A 54 -8.53 9.27 -4.34
C THR A 54 -8.01 10.45 -5.17
N LEU A 55 -6.79 10.38 -5.71
CA LEU A 55 -6.21 11.44 -6.56
C LEU A 55 -6.91 11.55 -7.93
N ALA A 56 -7.23 10.44 -8.58
CA ALA A 56 -7.98 10.40 -9.84
C ALA A 56 -9.44 10.87 -9.68
N ASN A 57 -10.02 10.79 -8.49
CA ASN A 57 -11.31 11.42 -8.20
C ASN A 57 -11.21 12.95 -7.99
N ILE A 58 -9.99 13.50 -7.81
CA ILE A 58 -9.73 14.94 -7.61
C ILE A 58 -9.26 15.59 -8.93
N THR A 59 -8.53 14.86 -9.77
CA THR A 59 -8.13 15.26 -11.11
C THR A 59 -8.85 14.40 -12.14
N ASP A 60 -9.68 14.98 -13.02
CA ASP A 60 -10.37 14.34 -14.18
C ASP A 60 -9.42 13.61 -15.19
N ASP A 61 -8.20 13.29 -14.78
CA ASP A 61 -7.22 12.54 -15.54
C ASP A 61 -7.23 11.07 -15.06
N ASP A 62 -7.59 10.21 -16.00
CA ASP A 62 -7.64 8.75 -15.91
C ASP A 62 -6.22 8.18 -15.75
N VAL A 63 -5.62 8.35 -14.56
CA VAL A 63 -4.34 7.72 -14.21
C VAL A 63 -4.64 6.27 -13.83
N ALA A 64 -5.00 5.47 -14.83
CA ALA A 64 -5.26 4.04 -14.69
C ALA A 64 -3.98 3.32 -14.27
N GLY A 65 -4.06 2.69 -13.09
CA GLY A 65 -2.99 2.05 -12.35
C GLY A 65 -2.21 1.00 -13.14
N GLN A 66 -0.88 1.12 -13.08
CA GLN A 66 -0.02 -0.05 -13.23
C GLN A 66 0.11 -0.73 -11.87
N PRO A 67 -0.11 -2.05 -11.78
CA PRO A 67 0.08 -2.78 -10.52
C PRO A 67 1.54 -2.64 -10.10
N LEU A 68 1.77 -2.21 -8.86
CA LEU A 68 3.12 -1.98 -8.35
C LEU A 68 3.97 -3.26 -8.37
N GLN A 69 3.33 -4.42 -8.43
CA GLN A 69 3.98 -5.72 -8.64
C GLN A 69 4.85 -5.76 -9.92
N GLN A 70 4.52 -4.98 -10.95
CA GLN A 70 5.38 -4.81 -12.13
C GLN A 70 6.49 -3.77 -11.90
N THR A 71 6.23 -2.72 -11.11
CA THR A 71 7.23 -1.69 -10.75
C THR A 71 8.30 -2.24 -9.81
N PHE A 72 7.94 -3.18 -8.93
CA PHE A 72 8.83 -3.89 -8.01
C PHE A 72 9.51 -5.11 -8.63
N GLY A 73 9.64 -5.15 -9.96
CA GLY A 73 10.17 -6.26 -10.77
C GLY A 73 11.09 -7.22 -10.03
N ASN A 74 10.67 -8.49 -9.98
CA ASN A 74 11.29 -9.61 -9.28
C ASN A 74 11.49 -9.34 -7.76
N PRO A 75 10.78 -10.04 -6.86
CA PRO A 75 10.77 -9.78 -5.40
C PRO A 75 12.12 -10.00 -4.68
N LYS A 76 13.21 -10.16 -5.42
CA LYS A 76 14.51 -10.58 -4.90
C LYS A 76 15.27 -9.50 -4.16
N THR A 77 14.95 -8.21 -4.32
CA THR A 77 15.42 -7.10 -3.46
C THR A 77 14.84 -5.75 -3.93
N PRO A 78 13.64 -5.34 -3.50
CA PRO A 78 13.30 -3.92 -3.53
C PRO A 78 14.34 -3.17 -2.69
N THR A 79 15.04 -2.19 -3.27
CA THR A 79 15.95 -1.37 -2.48
C THR A 79 15.14 -0.52 -1.51
N LEU A 80 15.76 -0.20 -0.36
CA LEU A 80 15.15 0.67 0.65
C LEU A 80 14.76 2.03 0.04
N GLU A 81 15.49 2.48 -0.98
CA GLU A 81 15.18 3.67 -1.77
C GLU A 81 13.88 3.52 -2.57
N SER A 82 13.68 2.41 -3.29
CA SER A 82 12.42 2.15 -4.00
C SER A 82 11.25 2.06 -3.04
N PHE A 83 11.46 1.48 -1.87
CA PHE A 83 10.43 1.40 -0.83
C PHE A 83 10.03 2.78 -0.28
N VAL A 84 11.02 3.61 0.07
CA VAL A 84 10.78 5.00 0.51
C VAL A 84 10.12 5.84 -0.59
N ALA A 85 10.48 5.63 -1.85
CA ALA A 85 9.90 6.35 -2.98
C ALA A 85 8.40 6.02 -3.15
N VAL A 86 8.02 4.74 -3.01
CA VAL A 86 6.62 4.32 -3.09
C VAL A 86 5.82 4.82 -1.89
N LEU A 87 6.37 4.75 -0.68
CA LEU A 87 5.68 5.32 0.49
C LEU A 87 5.47 6.83 0.34
N SER A 88 6.49 7.55 -0.13
CA SER A 88 6.40 9.00 -0.34
C SER A 88 5.36 9.38 -1.40
N SER A 89 5.19 8.58 -2.47
CA SER A 89 4.21 8.86 -3.51
C SER A 89 2.76 8.73 -3.03
N VAL A 90 2.53 7.95 -1.95
CA VAL A 90 1.22 7.80 -1.31
C VAL A 90 1.04 8.65 -0.05
N GLY A 91 1.99 9.55 0.22
CA GLY A 91 1.92 10.46 1.38
C GLY A 91 2.27 9.81 2.72
N LEU A 92 3.01 8.70 2.70
CA LEU A 92 3.50 7.99 3.88
C LEU A 92 5.01 8.17 4.03
N ALA A 93 5.49 8.13 5.27
CA ALA A 93 6.91 8.23 5.60
C ALA A 93 7.31 7.09 6.54
N ILE A 94 8.57 6.67 6.47
CA ILE A 94 9.16 5.72 7.41
C ILE A 94 9.73 6.50 8.60
N ASP A 95 9.43 6.04 9.80
CA ASP A 95 10.00 6.55 11.04
C ASP A 95 10.75 5.43 11.78
N VAL A 96 11.96 5.71 12.26
CA VAL A 96 12.79 4.76 13.01
C VAL A 96 12.76 5.14 14.49
N LYS A 97 12.22 4.24 15.32
CA LYS A 97 12.09 4.44 16.78
C LYS A 97 13.07 3.53 17.54
N PRO A 98 13.60 3.97 18.70
CA PRO A 98 14.36 3.09 19.58
C PRO A 98 13.48 1.94 20.08
N ALA A 99 14.09 0.77 20.25
CA ALA A 99 13.45 -0.44 20.75
C ALA A 99 13.16 -0.39 22.25
#